data_AF-A0A8C4ZLR2-F1
#
_entry.id   AF-A0A8C4ZLR2-F1
#
_cell.length_a   1.000
_cell.length_b   1.000
_cell.length_c   1.000
_cell.angle_alpha   90.00
_cell.angle_beta   90.00
_cell.angle_gamma   90.00
#
_symmetry.space_group_name_H-M   'P 1'
#
loop_
_entity.id
_entity.type
_entity.pdbx_description
1 polymer ?
#
loop_
_entity_poly.entity_id
_entity_poly.type
_entity_poly.pdbx_seq_one_letter_code
_entity_poly.pdbx_strand_id
1 'polypeptide(L)'
;MELLSGVRTSESARVLLLWVLGLLFRPMVLAEQEGENLSGLSTNPDKGIFAVRENGTTCLMVEFAVRLTVPFDVLALNGIDLITEQAYLPLPRGAEIEGKCASTESEIHISWKNNAYTLHIYFSKEFRDKGVEVWKVSKVQFFYDTAETTHFINAYNPGKHTASTHRLSALVTPAGQSYVCAAQQTLTLISTDHQKGVTLSMYDIQIQPFDITSDFIFSEPYKCITDQRERLEEALPLVLGFILGLIIVITLTVYHFHLKLTAQQPQLPRDRSMYKNM
;
A
#
# COMPACT_ATOMS: atom_id res chain seq x y z
N MET A 1 -8.15 84.48 13.23
CA MET A 1 -7.86 84.16 11.82
C MET A 1 -6.48 83.54 11.82
N GLU A 2 -6.39 82.24 12.13
CA GLU A 2 -6.19 81.15 11.15
C GLU A 2 -4.75 81.14 10.60
N LEU A 3 -3.96 80.07 10.55
CA LEU A 3 -4.07 78.67 10.95
C LEU A 3 -2.63 78.09 10.90
N LEU A 4 -2.40 77.01 11.65
CA LEU A 4 -1.18 76.21 11.74
C LEU A 4 -0.77 75.46 10.45
N SER A 5 0.44 74.87 10.51
CA SER A 5 1.01 73.73 9.73
C SER A 5 2.09 74.12 8.70
N GLY A 6 3.15 73.36 8.47
CA GLY A 6 3.58 72.06 8.96
C GLY A 6 4.67 71.47 8.04
N VAL A 7 5.40 70.48 8.58
CA VAL A 7 6.07 69.36 7.88
C VAL A 7 7.46 69.60 7.26
N ARG A 8 8.49 69.04 7.93
CA ARG A 8 9.70 68.50 7.28
C ARG A 8 10.24 67.28 8.06
N THR A 9 9.50 66.17 8.01
CA THR A 9 9.87 64.87 8.62
C THR A 9 9.45 63.69 7.73
N SER A 10 9.52 63.83 6.39
CA SER A 10 8.98 62.82 5.45
C SER A 10 10.02 61.94 4.73
N GLU A 11 11.33 62.26 4.76
CA GLU A 11 12.32 61.49 3.97
C GLU A 11 12.92 60.30 4.72
N SER A 12 13.17 60.42 6.04
CA SER A 12 13.84 59.36 6.81
C SER A 12 12.96 58.11 7.02
N ALA A 13 11.63 58.30 7.13
CA ALA A 13 10.68 57.20 7.30
C ALA A 13 10.52 56.33 6.04
N ARG A 14 10.73 56.90 4.85
CA ARG A 14 10.57 56.18 3.58
C ARG A 14 11.72 55.19 3.31
N VAL A 15 12.93 55.54 3.72
CA VAL A 15 14.11 54.67 3.55
C VAL A 15 14.06 53.49 4.52
N LEU A 16 13.64 53.72 5.77
CA LEU A 16 13.44 52.65 6.76
C LEU A 16 12.30 51.69 6.36
N LEU A 17 11.19 52.20 5.79
CA LEU A 17 10.12 51.32 5.31
C LEU A 17 10.56 50.43 4.15
N LEU A 18 11.39 50.92 3.24
CA LEU A 18 11.91 50.14 2.11
C LEU A 18 12.90 49.06 2.55
N TRP A 19 13.71 49.32 3.58
CA TRP A 19 14.58 48.31 4.20
C TRP A 19 13.80 47.23 4.97
N VAL A 20 12.72 47.62 5.66
CA VAL A 20 11.86 46.65 6.37
C VAL A 20 11.02 45.83 5.38
N LEU A 21 10.54 46.41 4.28
CA LEU A 21 9.82 45.65 3.23
C LEU A 21 10.75 44.70 2.45
N GLY A 22 12.02 45.07 2.23
CA GLY A 22 12.99 44.23 1.54
C GLY A 22 13.42 42.97 2.30
N LEU A 23 13.27 42.97 3.63
CA LEU A 23 13.56 41.80 4.48
C LEU A 23 12.38 40.81 4.60
N LEU A 24 11.16 41.22 4.20
CA LEU A 24 9.96 40.38 4.31
C LEU A 24 9.60 39.63 3.02
N PHE A 25 10.26 39.93 1.90
CA PHE A 25 10.11 39.20 0.65
C PHE A 25 11.34 38.34 0.38
N ARG A 26 11.56 37.31 1.21
CA ARG A 26 12.28 36.12 0.71
C ARG A 26 11.36 35.44 -0.30
N PRO A 27 11.78 35.22 -1.56
CA PRO A 27 11.02 34.34 -2.44
C PRO A 27 11.00 32.97 -1.78
N MET A 28 9.80 32.54 -1.37
CA MET A 28 9.56 31.15 -1.03
C MET A 28 9.84 30.37 -2.30
N VAL A 29 10.99 29.68 -2.37
CA VAL A 29 11.27 28.72 -3.42
C VAL A 29 10.23 27.63 -3.22
N LEU A 30 9.17 27.67 -4.03
CA LEU A 30 8.22 26.57 -4.12
C LEU A 30 9.01 25.42 -4.74
N ALA A 31 9.22 24.35 -3.98
CA ALA A 31 9.92 23.17 -4.49
C ALA A 31 9.16 22.67 -5.72
N GLU A 32 9.87 22.49 -6.83
CA GLU A 32 9.32 21.92 -8.06
C GLU A 32 9.10 20.42 -7.80
N GLN A 33 7.82 20.01 -7.81
CA GLN A 33 7.40 18.64 -7.59
C GLN A 33 7.04 18.04 -8.96
N GLU A 34 7.72 16.96 -9.33
CA GLU A 34 7.60 16.31 -10.63
C GLU A 34 7.13 14.87 -10.45
N GLY A 35 6.10 14.46 -11.18
CA GLY A 35 5.63 13.07 -11.25
C GLY A 35 6.25 12.34 -12.44
N GLU A 36 6.80 11.16 -12.18
CA GLU A 36 7.48 10.32 -13.17
C GLU A 36 6.73 9.00 -13.33
N ASN A 37 6.37 8.67 -14.58
CA ASN A 37 5.74 7.41 -14.92
C ASN A 37 6.77 6.45 -15.52
N LEU A 38 7.14 5.44 -14.74
CA LEU A 38 8.13 4.42 -15.08
C LEU A 38 7.49 3.09 -15.50
N SER A 39 6.17 3.07 -15.70
CA SER A 39 5.40 1.84 -16.01
C SER A 39 5.87 1.13 -17.28
N GLY A 40 6.59 1.83 -18.17
CA GLY A 40 7.24 1.23 -19.33
C GLY A 40 8.34 0.21 -19.00
N LEU A 41 8.90 0.25 -17.79
CA LEU A 41 9.91 -0.70 -17.32
C LEU A 41 9.30 -2.03 -16.83
N SER A 42 8.01 -2.05 -16.51
CA SER A 42 7.33 -3.24 -16.03
C SER A 42 7.10 -4.26 -17.16
N THR A 43 7.42 -5.53 -16.90
CA THR A 43 7.05 -6.65 -17.78
C THR A 43 5.57 -7.02 -17.67
N ASN A 44 4.90 -6.64 -16.58
CA ASN A 44 3.47 -6.88 -16.37
C ASN A 44 2.65 -5.70 -16.94
N PRO A 45 1.73 -5.93 -17.92
CA PRO A 45 0.90 -4.88 -18.52
C PRO A 45 0.05 -4.10 -17.52
N ASP A 46 -0.41 -4.76 -16.47
CA ASP A 46 -1.40 -4.21 -15.53
C ASP A 46 -0.75 -3.49 -14.33
N LYS A 47 0.57 -3.59 -14.20
CA LYS A 47 1.34 -3.01 -13.11
C LYS A 47 1.91 -1.65 -13.52
N GLY A 48 1.53 -0.62 -12.77
CA GLY A 48 2.09 0.71 -12.87
C GLY A 48 3.29 0.89 -11.95
N ILE A 49 4.25 1.71 -12.37
CA ILE A 49 5.39 2.15 -11.55
C ILE A 49 5.43 3.67 -11.62
N PHE A 50 5.25 4.32 -10.48
CA PHE A 50 5.16 5.78 -10.39
C PHE A 50 6.07 6.30 -9.29
N ALA A 51 6.72 7.43 -9.55
CA ALA A 51 7.57 8.11 -8.60
C ALA A 51 7.20 9.60 -8.55
N VAL A 52 7.30 10.20 -7.36
CA VAL A 52 7.20 11.64 -7.15
C VAL A 52 8.57 12.12 -6.70
N ARG A 53 9.01 13.21 -7.32
CA ARG A 53 10.32 13.81 -7.05
C ARG A 53 10.15 15.21 -6.48
N GLU A 54 11.03 15.53 -5.55
CA GLU A 54 11.14 16.84 -4.94
C GLU A 54 12.62 17.27 -4.99
N ASN A 55 12.89 18.44 -5.56
CA ASN A 55 14.24 18.96 -5.75
C ASN A 55 15.21 17.97 -6.46
N GLY A 56 14.68 17.21 -7.43
CA GLY A 56 15.44 16.21 -8.19
C GLY A 56 15.66 14.88 -7.47
N THR A 57 15.16 14.69 -6.25
CA THR A 57 15.26 13.43 -5.51
C THR A 57 13.90 12.74 -5.36
N THR A 58 13.88 11.41 -5.46
CA THR A 58 12.67 10.59 -5.29
C THR A 58 12.25 10.61 -3.83
N CYS A 59 11.01 11.01 -3.56
CA CYS A 59 10.49 11.12 -2.20
C CYS A 59 9.31 10.18 -1.91
N LEU A 60 8.57 9.78 -2.95
CA LEU A 60 7.51 8.79 -2.88
C LEU A 60 7.58 7.91 -4.12
N MET A 61 7.45 6.60 -3.94
CA MET A 61 7.43 5.64 -5.03
C MET A 61 6.36 4.58 -4.78
N VAL A 62 5.67 4.20 -5.84
CA VAL A 62 4.64 3.16 -5.81
C VAL A 62 4.76 2.27 -7.03
N GLU A 63 4.60 0.98 -6.80
CA GLU A 63 4.51 -0.06 -7.81
C GLU A 63 3.33 -0.95 -7.45
N PHE A 64 2.31 -1.03 -8.29
CA PHE A 64 1.14 -1.88 -8.06
C PHE A 64 0.29 -2.03 -9.32
N ALA A 65 -0.55 -3.05 -9.34
CA ALA A 65 -1.69 -3.12 -10.26
C ALA A 65 -2.97 -2.74 -9.52
N VAL A 66 -3.80 -1.89 -10.14
CA VAL A 66 -5.06 -1.41 -9.54
C VAL A 66 -6.24 -1.67 -10.47
N ARG A 67 -7.35 -2.08 -9.86
CA ARG A 67 -8.66 -2.17 -10.49
C ARG A 67 -9.72 -1.57 -9.58
N LEU A 68 -10.49 -0.61 -10.11
CA LEU A 68 -11.67 -0.10 -9.43
C LEU A 68 -12.92 -0.79 -9.97
N THR A 69 -13.84 -1.15 -9.08
CA THR A 69 -15.17 -1.66 -9.41
C THR A 69 -16.20 -0.65 -8.95
N VAL A 70 -16.85 0.00 -9.91
CA VAL A 70 -17.78 1.10 -9.67
C VAL A 70 -19.20 0.64 -10.01
N PRO A 71 -20.11 0.54 -9.03
CA PRO A 71 -21.51 0.30 -9.30
C PRO A 71 -22.20 1.56 -9.84
N PHE A 72 -22.98 1.44 -10.90
CA PHE A 72 -23.76 2.56 -11.48
C PHE A 72 -25.16 2.07 -11.88
N ASP A 73 -26.14 2.98 -11.94
CA ASP A 73 -27.50 2.61 -12.35
C ASP A 73 -27.71 2.78 -13.85
N VAL A 74 -28.52 1.90 -14.41
CA VAL A 74 -29.02 1.96 -15.78
C VAL A 74 -30.54 1.85 -15.76
N LEU A 75 -31.21 2.48 -16.72
CA LEU A 75 -32.66 2.36 -16.88
C LEU A 75 -32.98 1.01 -17.54
N ALA A 76 -33.85 0.22 -16.91
CA ALA A 76 -34.32 -1.04 -17.46
C ALA A 76 -35.12 -0.82 -18.75
N LEU A 77 -35.31 -1.90 -19.52
CA LEU A 77 -36.04 -1.87 -20.80
C LEU A 77 -37.51 -1.40 -20.66
N ASN A 78 -38.09 -1.49 -19.46
CA ASN A 78 -39.43 -0.98 -19.19
C ASN A 78 -39.51 0.54 -19.01
N GLY A 79 -38.36 1.23 -18.98
CA GLY A 79 -38.26 2.68 -18.89
C GLY A 79 -38.55 3.27 -17.50
N ILE A 80 -38.73 2.45 -16.48
CA ILE A 80 -39.09 2.90 -15.12
C ILE A 80 -38.19 2.34 -14.01
N ASP A 81 -37.74 1.10 -14.14
CA ASP A 81 -36.92 0.47 -13.09
C ASP A 81 -35.45 0.81 -13.28
N LEU A 82 -34.73 0.96 -12.16
CA LEU A 82 -33.28 1.14 -12.14
C LEU A 82 -32.60 -0.18 -11.79
N ILE A 83 -31.65 -0.58 -12.61
CA ILE A 83 -30.81 -1.77 -12.39
C ILE A 83 -29.39 -1.27 -12.11
N THR A 84 -28.73 -1.86 -11.12
CA THR A 84 -27.33 -1.57 -10.84
C THR A 84 -26.41 -2.49 -11.64
N GLU A 85 -25.56 -1.91 -12.48
CA GLU A 85 -24.47 -2.58 -13.18
C GLU A 85 -23.10 -2.23 -12.55
N GLN A 86 -22.05 -2.92 -13.00
CA GLN A 86 -20.69 -2.72 -12.51
C GLN A 86 -19.74 -2.36 -13.67
N ALA A 87 -19.01 -1.26 -13.49
CA ALA A 87 -17.89 -0.90 -14.36
C ALA A 87 -16.57 -1.35 -13.71
N TYR A 88 -15.69 -1.96 -14.51
CA TYR A 88 -14.35 -2.35 -14.09
C TYR A 88 -13.34 -1.43 -14.74
N LEU A 89 -12.63 -0.65 -13.93
CA LEU A 89 -11.68 0.37 -14.37
C LEU A 89 -10.26 -0.05 -13.96
N PRO A 90 -9.49 -0.72 -14.84
CA PRO A 90 -8.09 -0.99 -14.59
C PRO A 90 -7.28 0.32 -14.68
N LEU A 91 -6.21 0.42 -13.90
CA LEU A 91 -5.27 1.52 -14.00
C LEU A 91 -4.38 1.33 -15.24
N PRO A 92 -4.40 2.25 -16.23
CA PRO A 92 -3.60 2.09 -17.44
C PRO A 92 -2.14 2.51 -17.23
N ARG A 93 -1.24 1.96 -18.05
CA ARG A 93 0.19 2.33 -18.07
C ARG A 93 0.44 3.80 -18.38
N GLY A 94 -0.40 4.42 -19.20
CA GLY A 94 -0.25 5.81 -19.64
C GLY A 94 -0.91 6.83 -18.71
N ALA A 95 -1.08 6.51 -17.43
CA ALA A 95 -1.62 7.44 -16.45
C ALA A 95 -0.66 8.62 -16.20
N GLU A 96 -1.23 9.79 -15.99
CA GLU A 96 -0.51 11.00 -15.56
C GLU A 96 -0.38 10.98 -14.04
N ILE A 97 0.76 11.47 -13.54
CA ILE A 97 1.13 11.40 -12.13
C ILE A 97 1.47 12.77 -11.61
N GLU A 98 0.86 13.11 -10.49
CA GLU A 98 1.21 14.25 -9.66
C GLU A 98 1.33 13.79 -8.21
N GLY A 99 1.99 14.57 -7.37
CA GLY A 99 2.05 14.27 -5.96
C GLY A 99 2.80 15.31 -5.17
N LYS A 100 2.69 15.20 -3.85
CA LYS A 100 3.41 16.06 -2.92
C LYS A 100 4.06 15.22 -1.84
N CYS A 101 5.27 15.60 -1.48
CA CYS A 101 6.00 15.01 -0.38
C CYS A 101 6.13 16.04 0.74
N ALA A 102 5.96 15.58 1.97
CA ALA A 102 6.34 16.31 3.17
C ALA A 102 6.87 15.31 4.21
N SER A 103 7.34 15.84 5.34
CA SER A 103 7.95 15.02 6.39
C SER A 103 6.97 14.08 7.09
N THR A 104 5.69 14.44 7.17
CA THR A 104 4.66 13.68 7.90
C THR A 104 3.47 13.28 7.04
N GLU A 105 3.22 14.00 5.95
CA GLU A 105 2.09 13.76 5.05
C GLU A 105 2.62 13.74 3.62
N SER A 106 2.17 12.78 2.82
CA SER A 106 2.48 12.75 1.39
C SER A 106 1.25 12.26 0.62
N GLU A 107 1.15 12.67 -0.63
CA GLU A 107 0.03 12.36 -1.50
C GLU A 107 0.52 12.03 -2.90
N ILE A 108 -0.16 11.08 -3.55
CA ILE A 108 0.01 10.78 -4.97
C ILE A 108 -1.36 10.81 -5.64
N HIS A 109 -1.42 11.50 -6.77
CA HIS A 109 -2.58 11.63 -7.63
C HIS A 109 -2.27 10.97 -8.97
N ILE A 110 -3.12 10.03 -9.36
CA ILE A 110 -2.96 9.25 -10.57
C ILE A 110 -4.19 9.50 -11.43
N SER A 111 -4.05 10.18 -12.56
CA SER A 111 -5.16 10.49 -13.47
C SER A 111 -5.03 9.77 -14.79
N TRP A 112 -6.16 9.41 -15.39
CA TRP A 112 -6.19 8.81 -16.71
C TRP A 112 -7.49 9.16 -17.44
N LYS A 113 -7.52 8.85 -18.75
CA LYS A 113 -8.67 9.10 -19.62
C LYS A 113 -9.06 10.60 -19.61
N ASN A 114 -8.12 11.48 -19.94
CA ASN A 114 -8.32 12.93 -19.99
C ASN A 114 -8.90 13.50 -18.68
N ASN A 115 -8.41 13.04 -17.53
CA ASN A 115 -8.88 13.42 -16.19
C ASN A 115 -10.36 13.05 -15.90
N ALA A 116 -10.94 12.11 -16.65
CA ALA A 116 -12.24 11.52 -16.29
C ALA A 116 -12.15 10.65 -15.04
N TYR A 117 -10.97 10.07 -14.77
CA TYR A 117 -10.70 9.25 -13.60
C TYR A 117 -9.43 9.74 -12.90
N THR A 118 -9.52 9.93 -11.58
CA THR A 118 -8.39 10.34 -10.75
C THR A 118 -8.40 9.61 -9.41
N LEU A 119 -7.33 8.89 -9.10
CA LEU A 119 -7.10 8.19 -7.84
C LEU A 119 -6.12 8.98 -6.98
N HIS A 120 -6.56 9.41 -5.80
CA HIS A 120 -5.71 10.05 -4.79
C HIS A 120 -5.46 9.08 -3.65
N ILE A 121 -4.20 8.90 -3.29
CA ILE A 121 -3.78 8.11 -2.13
C ILE A 121 -2.99 9.03 -1.21
N TYR A 122 -3.44 9.10 0.04
CA TYR A 122 -2.83 9.93 1.08
C TYR A 122 -2.12 9.04 2.08
N PHE A 123 -0.91 9.44 2.45
CA PHE A 123 -0.06 8.77 3.40
C PHE A 123 0.19 9.67 4.60
N SER A 124 0.28 9.06 5.78
CA SER A 124 0.64 9.77 7.02
C SER A 124 1.70 8.99 7.77
N LYS A 125 2.71 9.69 8.29
CA LYS A 125 3.74 9.16 9.18
C LYS A 125 3.46 9.63 10.61
N GLU A 126 3.45 8.70 11.55
CA GLU A 126 3.11 8.94 12.95
C GLU A 126 3.98 8.11 13.89
N PHE A 127 4.18 8.62 15.12
CA PHE A 127 4.81 7.87 16.20
C PHE A 127 3.76 7.05 16.94
N ARG A 128 3.99 5.74 17.09
CA ARG A 128 3.19 4.90 17.99
C ARG A 128 3.67 5.05 19.43
N ASP A 129 2.81 4.68 20.38
CA ASP A 129 3.04 4.77 21.85
C ASP A 129 4.35 4.13 22.35
N LYS A 130 5.01 3.29 21.54
CA LYS A 130 6.29 2.65 21.83
C LYS A 130 7.52 3.38 21.26
N GLY A 131 7.35 4.62 20.77
CA GLY A 131 8.40 5.40 20.12
C GLY A 131 8.79 4.89 18.72
N VAL A 132 8.01 3.96 18.16
CA VAL A 132 8.25 3.43 16.82
C VAL A 132 7.51 4.31 15.82
N GLU A 133 8.26 4.90 14.89
CA GLU A 133 7.71 5.66 13.78
C GLU A 133 7.19 4.70 12.69
N VAL A 134 5.95 4.91 12.26
CA VAL A 134 5.30 4.12 11.23
C VAL A 134 4.60 5.04 10.24
N TRP A 135 4.46 4.60 9.01
CA TRP A 135 3.59 5.23 8.03
C TRP A 135 2.42 4.32 7.67
N LYS A 136 1.34 4.92 7.18
CA LYS A 136 0.13 4.22 6.74
C LYS A 136 -0.54 4.97 5.59
N VAL A 137 -1.40 4.28 4.86
CA VAL A 137 -2.41 4.92 4.01
C VAL A 137 -3.52 5.45 4.91
N SER A 138 -3.69 6.76 4.94
CA SER A 138 -4.61 7.49 5.83
C SER A 138 -5.94 7.79 5.17
N LYS A 139 -5.96 7.93 3.83
CA LYS A 139 -7.15 8.20 3.04
C LYS A 139 -6.93 7.78 1.59
N VAL A 140 -7.99 7.31 0.94
CA VAL A 140 -8.05 7.14 -0.50
C VAL A 140 -9.28 7.87 -1.02
N GLN A 141 -9.14 8.57 -2.13
CA GLN A 141 -10.24 9.20 -2.86
C GLN A 141 -10.19 8.81 -4.32
N PHE A 142 -11.35 8.59 -4.91
CA PHE A 142 -11.49 8.30 -6.32
C PHE A 142 -12.53 9.24 -6.93
N PHE A 143 -12.08 10.05 -7.88
CA PHE A 143 -12.91 10.93 -8.69
C PHE A 143 -13.19 10.23 -10.02
N TYR A 144 -14.45 10.17 -10.42
CA TYR A 144 -14.84 9.49 -11.64
C TYR A 144 -16.04 10.15 -12.32
N ASP A 145 -16.05 10.14 -13.65
CA ASP A 145 -17.13 10.68 -14.46
C ASP A 145 -17.92 9.53 -15.12
N THR A 146 -19.19 9.36 -14.73
CA THR A 146 -20.09 8.38 -15.37
C THR A 146 -20.65 8.85 -16.71
N ALA A 147 -20.35 10.08 -17.15
CA ALA A 147 -20.59 10.51 -18.53
C ALA A 147 -19.57 9.90 -19.51
N GLU A 148 -18.47 9.33 -19.03
CA GLU A 148 -17.49 8.62 -19.86
C GLU A 148 -18.05 7.26 -20.32
N THR A 149 -18.47 7.23 -21.59
CA THR A 149 -19.24 6.11 -22.18
C THR A 149 -18.44 4.84 -22.45
N THR A 150 -17.10 4.86 -22.33
CA THR A 150 -16.28 3.64 -22.54
C THR A 150 -16.62 2.52 -21.54
N HIS A 151 -16.91 2.87 -20.29
CA HIS A 151 -17.21 1.89 -19.23
C HIS A 151 -18.63 2.06 -18.63
N PHE A 152 -19.22 3.24 -18.74
CA PHE A 152 -20.53 3.58 -18.18
C PHE A 152 -21.57 3.67 -19.30
N ILE A 153 -21.98 2.53 -19.84
CA ILE A 153 -22.94 2.48 -20.95
C ILE A 153 -24.35 2.75 -20.41
N ASN A 154 -25.05 3.73 -20.99
CA ASN A 154 -26.42 4.10 -20.61
C ASN A 154 -26.60 4.43 -19.11
N ALA A 155 -25.57 4.99 -18.48
CA ALA A 155 -25.64 5.40 -17.09
C ALA A 155 -26.80 6.38 -16.86
N TYR A 156 -27.63 6.09 -15.87
CA TYR A 156 -28.72 6.93 -15.43
C TYR A 156 -28.15 8.14 -14.67
N ASN A 157 -28.56 9.35 -15.07
CA ASN A 157 -28.05 10.63 -14.54
C ASN A 157 -26.50 10.70 -14.50
N PRO A 158 -25.84 10.66 -15.67
CA PRO A 158 -24.38 10.65 -15.74
C PRO A 158 -23.78 11.95 -15.24
N GLY A 159 -22.58 11.87 -14.64
CA GLY A 159 -21.84 13.03 -14.17
C GLY A 159 -20.62 12.67 -13.33
N LYS A 160 -20.06 13.69 -12.67
CA LYS A 160 -18.87 13.57 -11.84
C LYS A 160 -19.22 13.19 -10.42
N HIS A 161 -18.50 12.20 -9.90
CA HIS A 161 -18.71 11.62 -8.59
C HIS A 161 -17.39 11.52 -7.83
N THR A 162 -17.50 11.39 -6.51
CA THR A 162 -16.34 11.20 -5.63
C THR A 162 -16.64 10.10 -4.64
N ALA A 163 -15.79 9.08 -4.62
CA ALA A 163 -15.79 8.05 -3.59
C ALA A 163 -14.59 8.22 -2.67
N SER A 164 -14.77 8.02 -1.37
CA SER A 164 -13.67 8.16 -0.42
C SER A 164 -13.74 7.18 0.74
N THR A 165 -12.59 6.87 1.32
CA THR A 165 -12.50 6.12 2.57
C THR A 165 -12.64 7.06 3.77
N HIS A 166 -13.25 6.58 4.86
CA HIS A 166 -13.36 7.32 6.11
C HIS A 166 -12.50 6.70 7.21
N ARG A 167 -11.61 7.48 7.85
CA ARG A 167 -10.70 7.06 8.94
C ARG A 167 -9.88 5.80 8.60
N LEU A 168 -9.24 5.79 7.45
CA LEU A 168 -8.45 4.65 6.99
C LEU A 168 -7.11 4.55 7.74
N SER A 169 -6.71 3.32 8.04
CA SER A 169 -5.38 3.00 8.54
C SER A 169 -4.95 1.68 7.91
N ALA A 170 -4.56 1.73 6.63
CA ALA A 170 -4.15 0.56 5.86
C ALA A 170 -2.64 0.56 5.57
N LEU A 171 -2.10 -0.62 5.23
CA LEU A 171 -0.70 -0.81 4.84
C LEU A 171 0.30 -0.22 5.86
N VAL A 172 0.02 -0.40 7.16
CA VAL A 172 0.86 0.15 8.23
C VAL A 172 2.25 -0.49 8.17
N THR A 173 3.28 0.35 8.08
CA THR A 173 4.65 -0.06 7.78
C THR A 173 5.63 0.77 8.61
N PRO A 174 6.73 0.19 9.12
CA PRO A 174 7.78 0.96 9.79
C PRO A 174 8.37 2.05 8.88
N ALA A 175 8.75 3.19 9.48
CA ALA A 175 9.49 4.24 8.76
C ALA A 175 10.79 3.69 8.14
N GLY A 176 11.19 4.24 6.99
CA GLY A 176 12.36 3.79 6.24
C GLY A 176 12.24 2.45 5.51
N GLN A 177 11.07 1.79 5.53
CA GLN A 177 10.81 0.53 4.82
C GLN A 177 9.72 0.70 3.75
N SER A 178 9.80 -0.14 2.70
CA SER A 178 8.77 -0.25 1.68
C SER A 178 7.76 -1.34 2.05
N TYR A 179 6.46 -1.12 1.84
CA TYR A 179 5.45 -2.15 2.05
C TYR A 179 5.37 -3.06 0.84
N VAL A 180 5.48 -4.38 1.01
CA VAL A 180 5.39 -5.36 -0.07
C VAL A 180 4.27 -6.37 0.18
N CYS A 181 3.40 -6.58 -0.81
CA CYS A 181 2.33 -7.59 -0.74
C CYS A 181 1.94 -8.12 -2.12
N ALA A 182 2.08 -9.43 -2.34
CA ALA A 182 1.61 -10.11 -3.54
C ALA A 182 0.09 -10.35 -3.48
N ALA A 183 -0.44 -10.68 -2.30
CA ALA A 183 -1.87 -10.93 -2.13
C ALA A 183 -2.72 -9.68 -2.40
N GLN A 184 -3.90 -9.90 -3.01
CA GLN A 184 -4.87 -8.85 -3.29
C GLN A 184 -5.27 -8.09 -2.02
N GLN A 185 -5.09 -6.78 -2.02
CA GLN A 185 -5.63 -5.88 -1.00
C GLN A 185 -6.88 -5.18 -1.53
N THR A 186 -7.92 -5.09 -0.71
CA THR A 186 -9.21 -4.49 -1.12
C THR A 186 -9.62 -3.40 -0.15
N LEU A 187 -9.98 -2.22 -0.69
CA LEU A 187 -10.50 -1.09 0.07
C LEU A 187 -11.88 -0.71 -0.46
N THR A 188 -12.82 -0.44 0.45
CA THR A 188 -14.16 0.04 0.08
C THR A 188 -14.22 1.56 0.27
N LEU A 189 -14.56 2.27 -0.80
CA LEU A 189 -14.77 3.70 -0.84
C LEU A 189 -16.27 3.98 -0.89
N ILE A 190 -16.73 4.97 -0.14
CA ILE A 190 -18.15 5.35 -0.11
C ILE A 190 -18.33 6.54 -1.05
N SER A 191 -19.23 6.39 -2.02
CA SER A 191 -19.59 7.47 -2.95
C SER A 191 -20.51 8.50 -2.30
N THR A 192 -20.32 9.78 -2.63
CA THR A 192 -21.08 10.91 -2.07
C THR A 192 -22.53 10.98 -2.52
N ASP A 193 -22.82 10.45 -3.70
CA ASP A 193 -24.07 10.58 -4.44
C ASP A 193 -25.14 9.54 -4.02
N HIS A 194 -24.75 8.30 -3.68
CA HIS A 194 -25.71 7.19 -3.60
C HIS A 194 -25.47 6.13 -2.51
N GLN A 195 -24.57 6.35 -1.54
CA GLN A 195 -24.17 5.34 -0.53
C GLN A 195 -23.60 4.03 -1.14
N LYS A 196 -23.38 3.97 -2.45
CA LYS A 196 -22.83 2.79 -3.11
C LYS A 196 -21.33 2.68 -2.82
N GLY A 197 -20.90 1.46 -2.53
CA GLY A 197 -19.51 1.14 -2.29
C GLY A 197 -18.75 0.96 -3.59
N VAL A 198 -17.80 1.84 -3.87
CA VAL A 198 -16.77 1.62 -4.90
C VAL A 198 -15.68 0.76 -4.31
N THR A 199 -15.28 -0.30 -5.01
CA THR A 199 -14.24 -1.22 -4.52
C THR A 199 -12.93 -0.95 -5.24
N LEU A 200 -11.88 -0.64 -4.49
CA LEU A 200 -10.50 -0.55 -4.97
C LEU A 200 -9.78 -1.87 -4.66
N SER A 201 -9.33 -2.57 -5.69
CA SER A 201 -8.48 -3.76 -5.57
C SER A 201 -7.06 -3.44 -6.02
N MET A 202 -6.08 -3.77 -5.18
CA MET A 202 -4.64 -3.58 -5.42
C MET A 202 -3.93 -4.94 -5.41
N TYR A 203 -2.98 -5.15 -6.32
CA TYR A 203 -2.22 -6.39 -6.48
C TYR A 203 -0.73 -6.08 -6.68
N ASP A 204 0.14 -7.04 -6.35
CA ASP A 204 1.60 -6.94 -6.51
C ASP A 204 2.17 -5.60 -6.01
N ILE A 205 1.82 -5.25 -4.79
CA ILE A 205 2.05 -3.94 -4.18
C ILE A 205 3.48 -3.85 -3.69
N GLN A 206 4.17 -2.77 -4.07
CA GLN A 206 5.36 -2.26 -3.42
C GLN A 206 5.25 -0.73 -3.29
N ILE A 207 5.15 -0.21 -2.07
CA ILE A 207 4.88 1.23 -1.83
C ILE A 207 5.83 1.78 -0.77
N GLN A 208 6.41 2.95 -1.02
CA GLN A 208 7.18 3.69 -0.04
C GLN A 208 6.94 5.20 -0.18
N PRO A 209 6.21 5.81 0.77
CA PRO A 209 5.82 7.22 0.67
C PRO A 209 6.72 8.20 1.41
N PHE A 210 7.71 7.70 2.17
CA PHE A 210 8.63 8.49 2.97
C PHE A 210 10.02 7.84 3.02
N ASP A 211 11.01 8.64 3.42
CA ASP A 211 12.35 8.18 3.81
C ASP A 211 13.07 7.36 2.72
N ILE A 212 12.82 7.67 1.44
CA ILE A 212 13.57 7.12 0.30
C ILE A 212 14.95 7.77 0.26
N THR A 213 16.00 6.96 0.23
CA THR A 213 17.39 7.43 0.26
C THR A 213 18.09 7.36 -1.09
N SER A 214 17.55 6.58 -2.03
CA SER A 214 18.15 6.33 -3.35
C SER A 214 17.10 6.55 -4.43
N ASP A 215 17.46 7.26 -5.49
CA ASP A 215 16.53 7.56 -6.58
C ASP A 215 16.02 6.29 -7.26
N PHE A 216 14.70 6.23 -7.44
CA PHE A 216 14.00 5.13 -8.11
C PHE A 216 14.28 3.74 -7.50
N ILE A 217 14.68 3.67 -6.24
CA ILE A 217 15.01 2.42 -5.53
C ILE A 217 14.26 2.40 -4.20
N PHE A 218 13.48 1.35 -3.98
CA PHE A 218 12.83 1.08 -2.71
C PHE A 218 13.85 0.68 -1.62
N SER A 219 13.57 1.08 -0.38
CA SER A 219 14.27 0.59 0.81
C SER A 219 13.83 -0.84 1.16
N GLU A 220 14.39 -1.37 2.26
CA GLU A 220 14.14 -2.73 2.74
C GLU A 220 12.62 -3.05 2.79
N PRO A 221 12.21 -4.24 2.28
CA PRO A 221 10.79 -4.58 2.16
C PRO A 221 10.21 -5.13 3.46
N TYR A 222 9.12 -4.51 3.91
CA TYR A 222 8.22 -4.98 4.94
C TYR A 222 7.04 -5.76 4.33
N LYS A 223 7.04 -7.08 4.53
CA LYS A 223 6.03 -7.97 3.93
C LYS A 223 4.70 -7.91 4.67
N CYS A 224 3.60 -7.96 3.93
CA CYS A 224 2.26 -8.02 4.51
C CYS A 224 1.98 -9.35 5.24
N ILE A 225 1.08 -9.29 6.23
CA ILE A 225 0.69 -10.44 7.05
C ILE A 225 0.03 -11.55 6.20
N THR A 226 -0.71 -11.18 5.15
CA THR A 226 -1.40 -12.13 4.27
C THR A 226 -0.39 -13.06 3.57
N ASP A 227 0.63 -12.50 2.92
CA ASP A 227 1.68 -13.30 2.28
C ASP A 227 2.45 -14.17 3.27
N GLN A 228 2.70 -13.64 4.48
CA GLN A 228 3.37 -14.41 5.54
C GLN A 228 2.53 -15.62 5.98
N ARG A 229 1.21 -15.43 6.08
CA ARG A 229 0.28 -16.49 6.46
C ARG A 229 0.19 -17.58 5.40
N GLU A 230 0.06 -17.19 4.13
CA GLU A 230 0.03 -18.15 3.03
C GLU A 230 1.30 -19.00 2.99
N ARG A 231 2.46 -18.38 3.20
CA ARG A 231 3.74 -19.11 3.31
C ARG A 231 3.80 -20.05 4.51
N LEU A 232 3.22 -19.66 5.64
CA LEU A 232 3.17 -20.52 6.81
C LEU A 232 2.26 -21.74 6.58
N GLU A 233 1.11 -21.54 5.96
CA GLU A 233 0.16 -22.61 5.62
C GLU A 233 0.76 -23.59 4.60
N GLU A 234 1.53 -23.11 3.64
CA GLU A 234 2.29 -23.94 2.68
C GLU A 234 3.41 -24.75 3.35
N ALA A 235 4.14 -24.14 4.30
CA ALA A 235 5.28 -24.77 4.97
C ALA A 235 4.87 -25.78 6.06
N LEU A 236 3.71 -25.58 6.70
CA LEU A 236 3.23 -26.40 7.80
C LEU A 236 3.17 -27.91 7.48
N PRO A 237 2.55 -28.38 6.37
CA PRO A 237 2.51 -29.81 6.04
C PRO A 237 3.90 -30.39 5.77
N LEU A 238 4.82 -29.60 5.20
CA LEU A 238 6.19 -30.03 4.91
C LEU A 238 6.99 -30.24 6.20
N VAL A 239 6.87 -29.30 7.15
CA VAL A 239 7.50 -29.41 8.48
C VAL A 239 6.92 -30.59 9.27
N LEU A 240 5.60 -30.76 9.29
CA LEU A 240 4.95 -31.89 9.96
C LEU A 240 5.37 -33.23 9.35
N GLY A 241 5.43 -33.30 8.01
CA GLY A 241 5.92 -34.49 7.30
C GLY A 241 7.36 -34.82 7.65
N PHE A 242 8.23 -33.82 7.75
CA PHE A 242 9.63 -34.01 8.13
C PHE A 242 9.77 -34.52 9.58
N ILE A 243 9.03 -33.93 10.53
CA ILE A 243 9.03 -34.38 11.93
C ILE A 243 8.53 -35.83 12.04
N LEU A 244 7.42 -36.16 11.38
CA LEU A 244 6.86 -37.51 11.39
C LEU A 244 7.85 -38.52 10.77
N GLY A 245 8.46 -38.16 9.64
CA GLY A 245 9.46 -38.99 8.96
C GLY A 245 10.68 -39.27 9.86
N LEU A 246 11.19 -38.25 10.54
CA LEU A 246 12.30 -38.42 11.49
C LEU A 246 11.93 -39.35 12.65
N ILE A 247 10.73 -39.22 13.22
CA ILE A 247 10.26 -40.09 14.29
C ILE A 247 10.19 -41.56 13.83
N ILE A 248 9.70 -41.81 12.61
CA ILE A 248 9.66 -43.16 12.03
C ILE A 248 11.07 -43.74 11.86
N VAL A 249 12.02 -42.95 11.33
CA VAL A 249 13.41 -43.42 11.17
C VAL A 249 14.06 -43.72 12.52
N ILE A 250 13.86 -42.86 13.52
CA ILE A 250 14.41 -43.05 14.87
C ILE A 250 13.82 -44.32 15.53
N THR A 251 12.50 -44.50 15.44
CA THR A 251 11.85 -45.68 16.03
C THR A 251 12.30 -46.99 15.37
N LEU A 252 12.43 -47.02 14.04
CA LEU A 252 12.93 -48.19 13.30
C LEU A 252 14.39 -48.50 13.62
N THR A 253 15.25 -47.49 13.72
CA THR A 253 16.66 -47.69 14.07
C THR A 253 16.79 -48.25 15.47
N VAL A 254 16.11 -47.66 16.47
CA VAL A 254 16.07 -48.18 17.84
C VAL A 254 15.54 -49.60 17.90
N TYR A 255 14.45 -49.90 17.17
CA TYR A 255 13.88 -51.24 17.11
C TYR A 255 14.88 -52.27 16.54
N HIS A 256 15.57 -51.91 15.45
CA HIS A 256 16.59 -52.77 14.84
C HIS A 256 17.80 -52.99 15.76
N PHE A 257 18.24 -51.94 16.47
CA PHE A 257 19.30 -52.07 17.49
C PHE A 257 18.86 -52.98 18.64
N HIS A 258 17.64 -52.81 19.15
CA HIS A 258 17.08 -53.66 20.21
C HIS A 258 17.04 -55.13 19.78
N LEU A 259 16.48 -55.42 18.59
CA LEU A 259 16.46 -56.78 18.03
C LEU A 259 17.86 -57.40 17.94
N LYS A 260 18.86 -56.64 17.46
CA LYS A 260 20.25 -57.13 17.40
C LYS A 260 20.81 -57.46 18.78
N LEU A 261 20.56 -56.61 19.78
CA LEU A 261 21.03 -56.85 21.15
C LEU A 261 20.34 -58.06 21.80
N THR A 262 19.03 -58.24 21.58
CA THR A 262 18.29 -59.39 22.13
C THR A 262 18.64 -60.71 21.44
N ALA A 263 18.92 -60.69 20.12
CA ALA A 263 19.32 -61.88 19.37
C ALA A 263 20.73 -62.40 19.72
N GLN A 264 21.61 -61.54 20.25
CA GLN A 264 22.96 -61.91 20.67
C GLN A 264 23.04 -62.45 22.10
N GLN A 265 21.92 -62.63 22.80
CA GLN A 265 21.95 -63.18 24.15
C GLN A 265 22.38 -64.66 24.09
N PRO A 266 23.55 -65.04 24.64
CA PRO A 266 24.00 -66.42 24.63
C PRO A 266 22.98 -67.27 25.41
N GLN A 267 22.57 -68.39 24.80
CA GLN A 267 21.80 -69.43 25.50
C GLN A 267 22.62 -69.88 26.71
N LEU A 268 22.24 -69.42 27.91
CA LEU A 268 22.79 -69.97 29.14
C LEU A 268 22.48 -71.48 29.16
N PRO A 269 23.47 -72.36 29.46
CA PRO A 269 23.22 -73.77 29.57
C PRO A 269 22.15 -73.98 30.63
N ARG A 270 21.04 -74.64 30.26
CA ARG A 270 19.99 -75.02 31.19
C ARG A 270 20.57 -76.10 32.09
N ASP A 271 21.12 -75.72 33.24
CA ASP A 271 21.69 -76.63 34.23
C ASP A 271 20.61 -77.61 34.69
N ARG A 272 20.70 -78.82 34.14
CA ARG A 272 19.82 -79.95 34.41
C ARG A 272 20.40 -80.77 35.55
N SER A 273 20.60 -80.14 36.70
CA SER A 273 20.98 -80.85 37.93
C SER A 273 20.63 -80.03 39.14
N MET A 274 19.48 -80.32 39.77
CA MET A 274 19.18 -80.16 41.21
C MET A 274 17.71 -80.57 41.47
N TYR A 275 17.34 -81.79 41.05
CA TYR A 275 16.25 -82.57 41.66
C TYR A 275 16.72 -84.01 41.73
N LYS A 276 17.76 -84.21 42.53
CA LYS A 276 18.13 -85.51 43.08
C LYS A 276 18.48 -85.24 44.52
N ASN A 277 17.47 -85.33 45.39
CA ASN A 277 17.50 -85.68 46.80
C ASN A 277 16.23 -85.15 47.48
N MET A 278 15.13 -85.86 47.25
CA MET A 278 14.16 -86.28 48.27
C MET A 278 13.27 -87.35 47.67
#